data_AF-A0A847TTD2-F1
#
_entry.id   AF-A0A847TTD2-F1
#
_cell.length_a   1.000
_cell.length_b   1.000
_cell.length_c   1.000
_cell.angle_alpha   90.00
_cell.angle_beta   90.00
_cell.angle_gamma   90.00
#
_symmetry.space_group_name_H-M   'P 1'
#
loop_
_entity.id
_entity.type
_entity.pdbx_description
1 polymer ?
#
loop_
_entity_poly.entity_id
_entity_poly.type
_entity_poly.pdbx_seq_one_letter_code
_entity_poly.pdbx_strand_id
1 'polypeptide(L)'
;MADPFGLFLGFVALLAVAFLAVYAYYESAGAPAPLRTRHGLTPGRSAVAVAVGVGVAVLVVAVGGRLSFEAVFASRRYVLRVGLWVVVLVGACEAVAGGYGFARRWWRCRPDQVDATGRAETGPTAVSGTVTDGHADAAPVTGRSAVCWSWSVSVTGPGLRRYDEDDPHRTVDGGTGGCPFVLDDGSGPLCVDPTDATLALDGERSVVRRPDSEPPDGFADPAPSVEADYADRPREYTEAVLRPGDTVTVWGAVVSDDDGPVLRGPRTTIVAGSPAGVARRYRRRAAGYALAGIAGGAVGVLGLLWSVGGL
;
A
#
# COMPACT_ATOMS: atom_id res chain seq x y z
N MET A 1 -27.76 29.52 21.08
CA MET A 1 -27.64 28.04 21.01
C MET A 1 -27.30 27.69 19.57
N ALA A 2 -26.30 26.84 19.35
CA ALA A 2 -25.97 26.40 17.99
C ALA A 2 -27.15 25.58 17.43
N ASP A 3 -27.52 25.84 16.19
CA ASP A 3 -28.48 25.02 15.45
C ASP A 3 -28.01 23.55 15.47
N PRO A 4 -28.87 22.58 15.82
CA PRO A 4 -28.55 21.16 15.83
C PRO A 4 -27.94 20.62 14.52
N PHE A 5 -28.31 21.18 13.37
CA PHE A 5 -27.67 20.88 12.08
C PHE A 5 -26.22 21.37 12.05
N GLY A 6 -25.96 22.55 12.61
CA GLY A 6 -24.61 23.08 12.83
C GLY A 6 -23.75 22.19 13.75
N LEU A 7 -24.35 21.58 14.79
CA LEU A 7 -23.65 20.62 15.65
C LEU A 7 -23.32 19.31 14.91
N PHE A 8 -24.21 18.82 14.05
CA PHE A 8 -23.94 17.65 13.21
C PHE A 8 -22.83 17.94 12.20
N LEU A 9 -22.90 19.07 11.49
CA LEU A 9 -21.82 19.50 10.60
C LEU A 9 -20.51 19.66 11.35
N GLY A 10 -20.54 20.21 12.57
CA GLY A 10 -19.39 20.28 13.46
C GLY A 10 -18.82 18.91 13.83
N PHE A 11 -19.67 17.94 14.15
CA PHE A 11 -19.26 16.56 14.44
C PHE A 11 -18.65 15.87 13.22
N VAL A 12 -19.29 16.00 12.05
CA VAL A 12 -18.78 15.43 10.81
C VAL A 12 -17.47 16.08 10.39
N ALA A 13 -17.37 17.40 10.51
CA ALA A 13 -16.13 18.13 10.28
C ALA A 13 -15.03 17.69 11.25
N LEU A 14 -15.35 17.52 12.53
CA LEU A 14 -14.41 17.01 13.53
C LEU A 14 -13.97 15.58 13.23
N LEU A 15 -14.87 14.72 12.76
CA LEU A 15 -14.55 13.36 12.33
C LEU A 15 -13.64 13.38 11.09
N ALA A 16 -13.94 14.21 10.10
CA ALA A 16 -13.09 14.40 8.93
C ALA A 16 -11.70 14.94 9.31
N VAL A 17 -11.64 15.93 10.21
CA VAL A 17 -10.38 16.46 10.75
C VAL A 17 -9.62 15.38 11.54
N ALA A 18 -10.30 14.57 12.35
CA ALA A 18 -9.67 13.47 13.07
C ALA A 18 -9.10 12.42 12.10
N PHE A 19 -9.85 12.07 11.04
CA PHE A 19 -9.35 11.18 9.99
C PHE A 19 -8.14 11.78 9.27
N LEU A 20 -8.19 13.06 8.91
CA LEU A 20 -7.07 13.77 8.29
C LEU A 20 -5.87 13.90 9.23
N ALA A 21 -6.08 14.08 10.53
CA ALA A 21 -5.03 14.16 11.55
C ALA A 21 -4.39 12.80 11.79
N VAL A 22 -5.18 11.72 11.88
CA VAL A 22 -4.68 10.34 11.93
C VAL A 22 -3.88 10.03 10.67
N TYR A 23 -4.38 10.45 9.51
CA TYR A 23 -3.68 10.34 8.23
C TYR A 23 -2.34 11.10 8.21
N ALA A 24 -2.32 12.37 8.64
CA ALA A 24 -1.12 13.20 8.70
C ALA A 24 -0.11 12.64 9.72
N TYR A 25 -0.62 12.13 10.84
CA TYR A 25 0.19 11.42 11.82
C TYR A 25 0.85 10.19 11.19
N TYR A 26 0.10 9.35 10.48
CA TYR A 26 0.68 8.21 9.79
C TYR A 26 1.72 8.67 8.75
N GLU A 27 1.40 9.64 7.89
CA GLU A 27 2.36 10.30 6.98
C GLU A 27 3.69 10.64 7.67
N SER A 28 3.61 11.39 8.77
CA SER A 28 4.78 11.87 9.52
C SER A 28 5.49 10.78 10.34
N ALA A 29 4.78 9.76 10.81
CA ALA A 29 5.32 8.70 11.66
C ALA A 29 6.14 7.66 10.88
N GLY A 30 6.42 7.88 9.59
CA GLY A 30 7.42 7.12 8.85
C GLY A 30 7.22 5.61 8.90
N ALA A 31 5.97 5.13 8.72
CA ALA A 31 5.81 3.71 8.42
C ALA A 31 6.72 3.42 7.22
N PRO A 32 7.64 2.43 7.30
CA PRO A 32 8.62 2.21 6.25
C PRO A 32 7.86 2.12 4.93
N ALA A 33 8.43 2.76 3.90
CA ALA A 33 7.85 2.93 2.57
C ALA A 33 7.16 1.69 1.95
N PRO A 34 7.49 0.41 2.28
CA PRO A 34 6.84 -0.76 1.69
C PRO A 34 5.32 -0.87 1.95
N LEU A 35 4.81 -0.43 3.11
CA LEU A 35 3.43 -0.78 3.50
C LEU A 35 2.36 0.01 2.74
N ARG A 36 2.61 1.30 2.44
CA ARG A 36 1.57 2.18 1.86
C ARG A 36 1.34 1.97 0.37
N THR A 37 2.38 1.65 -0.38
CA THR A 37 2.26 1.42 -1.82
C THR A 37 1.64 0.06 -2.17
N ARG A 38 1.58 -0.87 -1.20
CA ARG A 38 1.06 -2.24 -1.40
C ARG A 38 -0.43 -2.27 -1.77
N HIS A 39 -1.23 -1.33 -1.25
CA HIS A 39 -2.69 -1.30 -1.44
C HIS A 39 -3.19 -0.41 -2.59
N GLY A 40 -2.30 0.15 -3.41
CA GLY A 40 -2.68 0.99 -4.56
C GLY A 40 -3.23 2.38 -4.18
N LEU A 41 -3.38 2.65 -2.89
CA LEU A 41 -3.75 3.94 -2.33
C LEU A 41 -2.50 4.81 -2.19
N THR A 42 -2.56 5.98 -2.81
CA THR A 42 -1.62 7.06 -2.48
C THR A 42 -2.24 7.90 -1.38
N PRO A 43 -1.44 8.57 -0.55
CA PRO A 43 -1.96 9.38 0.53
C PRO A 43 -3.06 10.37 0.06
N GLY A 44 -2.80 11.13 -1.02
CA GLY A 44 -3.80 12.05 -1.58
C GLY A 44 -5.09 11.39 -2.09
N ARG A 45 -5.06 10.11 -2.50
CA ARG A 45 -6.28 9.38 -2.91
C ARG A 45 -7.13 8.98 -1.72
N SER A 46 -6.48 8.61 -0.61
CA SER A 46 -7.15 8.31 0.65
C SER A 46 -7.83 9.57 1.20
N ALA A 47 -7.14 10.71 1.21
CA ALA A 47 -7.76 11.98 1.63
C ALA A 47 -9.01 12.34 0.79
N VAL A 48 -8.95 12.17 -0.54
CA VAL A 48 -10.11 12.37 -1.42
C VAL A 48 -11.21 11.35 -1.12
N ALA A 49 -10.88 10.07 -0.91
CA ALA A 49 -11.86 9.03 -0.61
C ALA A 49 -12.60 9.30 0.71
N VAL A 50 -11.89 9.72 1.76
CA VAL A 50 -12.48 10.13 3.04
C VAL A 50 -13.41 11.33 2.83
N ALA A 51 -12.98 12.37 2.13
CA ALA A 51 -13.79 13.54 1.87
C ALA A 51 -15.08 13.20 1.11
N VAL A 52 -14.99 12.32 0.11
CA VAL A 52 -16.16 11.83 -0.64
C VAL A 52 -17.08 11.02 0.25
N GLY A 53 -16.57 10.06 1.03
CA GLY A 53 -17.38 9.23 1.93
C GLY A 53 -18.13 10.07 2.97
N VAL A 54 -17.44 11.04 3.57
CA VAL A 54 -18.04 12.01 4.50
C VAL A 54 -19.10 12.87 3.80
N GLY A 55 -18.81 13.40 2.62
CA GLY A 55 -19.76 14.20 1.84
C GLY A 55 -21.02 13.43 1.48
N VAL A 56 -20.90 12.17 1.07
CA VAL A 56 -22.04 11.29 0.78
C VAL A 56 -22.86 11.03 2.04
N ALA A 57 -22.22 10.79 3.20
CA ALA A 57 -22.96 10.64 4.45
C ALA A 57 -23.79 11.87 4.82
N VAL A 58 -23.20 13.07 4.70
CA VAL A 58 -23.91 14.34 4.94
C VAL A 58 -25.09 14.50 3.98
N LEU A 59 -24.88 14.20 2.69
CA LEU A 59 -25.94 14.26 1.69
C LEU A 59 -27.10 13.30 2.01
N VAL A 60 -26.79 12.05 2.37
CA VAL A 60 -27.81 11.05 2.72
C VAL A 60 -28.62 11.50 3.94
N VAL A 61 -27.95 12.05 4.95
CA VAL A 61 -28.62 12.59 6.14
C VAL A 61 -29.50 13.80 5.81
N ALA A 62 -29.00 14.72 4.97
CA ALA A 62 -29.74 15.92 4.55
C ALA A 62 -30.99 15.56 3.73
N VAL A 63 -30.86 14.64 2.78
CA VAL A 63 -31.97 14.18 1.93
C VAL A 63 -32.97 13.30 2.71
N GLY A 64 -32.49 12.52 3.68
CA GLY A 64 -33.32 11.71 4.56
C GLY A 64 -34.29 12.53 5.44
N GLY A 65 -34.04 13.83 5.61
CA GLY A 65 -35.07 14.86 5.81
C GLY A 65 -35.95 14.79 7.06
N ARG A 66 -35.69 13.91 8.03
CA ARG A 66 -36.56 13.72 9.22
C ARG A 66 -35.82 13.69 10.56
N LEU A 67 -34.61 14.22 10.63
CA LEU A 67 -33.87 14.24 11.90
C LEU A 67 -34.26 15.44 12.75
N SER A 68 -35.00 15.18 13.81
CA SER A 68 -34.88 15.99 15.02
C SER A 68 -33.52 15.70 15.63
N PHE A 69 -32.52 16.50 15.28
CA PHE A 69 -31.14 16.36 15.79
C PHE A 69 -31.07 16.36 17.33
N GLU A 70 -32.02 16.98 18.03
CA GLU A 70 -32.14 16.86 19.49
C GLU A 70 -32.33 15.41 19.94
N ALA A 71 -33.15 14.62 19.25
CA ALA A 71 -33.34 13.19 19.53
C ALA A 71 -32.11 12.35 19.16
N VAL A 72 -31.37 12.77 18.12
CA VAL A 72 -30.14 12.12 17.65
C VAL A 72 -29.05 12.20 18.72
N PHE A 73 -28.84 13.37 19.31
CA PHE A 73 -27.82 13.57 20.35
C PHE A 73 -28.28 13.09 21.74
N ALA A 74 -29.59 13.00 22.00
CA ALA A 74 -30.11 12.45 23.25
C ALA A 74 -29.83 10.94 23.42
N SER A 75 -29.58 10.20 22.32
CA SER A 75 -29.35 8.76 22.36
C SER A 75 -27.94 8.39 21.89
N ARG A 76 -27.07 7.99 22.83
CA ARG A 76 -25.75 7.44 22.53
C ARG A 76 -25.79 6.29 21.51
N ARG A 77 -26.83 5.46 21.55
CA ARG A 77 -27.01 4.34 20.62
C ARG A 77 -27.22 4.81 19.17
N TYR A 78 -27.92 5.92 18.99
CA TYR A 78 -28.17 6.48 17.67
C TYR A 78 -26.90 7.07 17.06
N VAL A 79 -26.14 7.85 17.85
CA VAL A 79 -24.84 8.40 17.42
C VAL A 79 -23.88 7.28 17.01
N LEU A 80 -23.78 6.20 17.80
CA LEU A 80 -22.94 5.05 17.47
C LEU A 80 -23.38 4.35 16.18
N ARG A 81 -24.70 4.21 15.95
CA ARG A 81 -25.22 3.59 14.73
C ARG A 81 -24.93 4.43 13.49
N VAL A 82 -25.16 5.75 13.54
CA VAL A 82 -24.82 6.64 12.42
C VAL A 82 -23.32 6.65 12.18
N GLY A 83 -22.51 6.78 13.25
CA GLY A 83 -21.06 6.73 13.17
C GLY A 83 -20.54 5.45 12.52
N LEU A 84 -21.09 4.29 12.88
CA LEU A 84 -20.78 3.00 12.25
C LEU A 84 -21.00 3.05 10.73
N TRP A 85 -22.16 3.55 10.28
CA TRP A 85 -22.44 3.60 8.84
C TRP A 85 -21.58 4.61 8.09
N VAL A 86 -21.22 5.73 8.71
CA VAL A 86 -20.24 6.68 8.16
C VAL A 86 -18.88 6.00 7.96
N VAL A 87 -18.41 5.24 8.95
CA VAL A 87 -17.15 4.48 8.86
C VAL A 87 -17.21 3.46 7.71
N VAL A 88 -18.32 2.71 7.60
CA VAL A 88 -18.53 1.76 6.50
C VAL A 88 -18.48 2.47 5.13
N LEU A 89 -19.10 3.64 5.01
CA LEU A 89 -19.13 4.42 3.77
C LEU A 89 -17.76 4.99 3.41
N VAL A 90 -17.01 5.49 4.39
CA VAL A 90 -15.61 5.93 4.19
C VAL A 90 -14.74 4.76 3.76
N GLY A 91 -14.84 3.62 4.44
CA GLY A 91 -14.11 2.39 4.07
C GLY A 91 -14.47 1.90 2.66
N ALA A 92 -15.73 2.06 2.24
CA ALA A 92 -16.18 1.76 0.90
C ALA A 92 -15.54 2.67 -0.16
N CYS A 93 -15.48 3.98 0.09
CA CYS A 93 -14.80 4.93 -0.80
C CYS A 93 -13.29 4.64 -0.90
N GLU A 94 -12.64 4.29 0.21
CA GLU A 94 -11.24 3.85 0.23
C GLU A 94 -11.03 2.59 -0.62
N ALA A 95 -11.92 1.61 -0.50
CA ALA A 95 -11.86 0.40 -1.31
C ALA A 95 -12.02 0.72 -2.81
N VAL A 96 -12.94 1.61 -3.20
CA VAL A 96 -13.06 2.05 -4.60
C VAL A 96 -11.79 2.77 -5.07
N ALA A 97 -11.21 3.66 -4.25
CA ALA A 97 -9.98 4.37 -4.58
C ALA A 97 -8.78 3.42 -4.72
N GLY A 98 -8.67 2.40 -3.86
CA GLY A 98 -7.69 1.33 -3.97
C GLY A 98 -7.89 0.49 -5.24
N GLY A 99 -9.15 0.15 -5.55
CA GLY A 99 -9.54 -0.53 -6.78
C GLY A 99 -9.11 0.23 -8.03
N TYR A 100 -9.34 1.55 -8.07
CA TYR A 100 -8.86 2.44 -9.13
C TYR A 100 -7.33 2.47 -9.20
N GLY A 101 -6.64 2.52 -8.06
CA GLY A 101 -5.18 2.45 -7.98
C GLY A 101 -4.61 1.19 -8.63
N PHE A 102 -5.20 0.03 -8.33
CA PHE A 102 -4.83 -1.24 -8.95
C PHE A 102 -5.23 -1.32 -10.43
N ALA A 103 -6.38 -0.77 -10.82
CA ALA A 103 -6.80 -0.72 -12.22
C ALA A 103 -5.80 0.09 -13.05
N ARG A 104 -5.32 1.23 -12.54
CA ARG A 104 -4.29 2.05 -13.21
C ARG A 104 -2.97 1.29 -13.36
N ARG A 105 -2.53 0.53 -12.35
CA ARG A 105 -1.34 -0.33 -12.44
C ARG A 105 -1.55 -1.45 -13.45
N TRP A 106 -2.71 -2.09 -13.42
CA TRP A 106 -3.08 -3.10 -14.42
C TRP A 106 -3.02 -2.56 -15.84
N TRP A 107 -3.59 -1.38 -16.10
CA TRP A 107 -3.56 -0.73 -17.42
C TRP A 107 -2.13 -0.52 -17.95
N ARG A 108 -1.17 -0.22 -17.07
CA ARG A 108 0.24 -0.04 -17.45
C ARG A 108 1.00 -1.35 -17.67
N CYS A 109 0.59 -2.41 -17.01
CA CYS A 109 1.26 -3.72 -17.10
C CYS A 109 0.58 -4.66 -18.10
N ARG A 110 -0.35 -4.15 -18.91
CA ARG A 110 -1.02 -5.02 -19.87
C ARG A 110 -0.04 -5.46 -20.94
N PRO A 111 -0.07 -6.72 -21.39
CA PRO A 111 0.88 -7.22 -22.38
C PRO A 111 0.96 -6.40 -23.67
N ASP A 112 -0.13 -5.75 -24.08
CA ASP A 112 -0.21 -4.88 -25.26
C ASP A 112 0.44 -3.50 -25.08
N GLN A 113 0.81 -3.14 -23.85
CA GLN A 113 1.43 -1.87 -23.47
C GLN A 113 2.89 -2.05 -23.00
N VAL A 114 3.42 -3.27 -23.11
CA VAL A 114 4.80 -3.57 -22.76
C VAL A 114 5.65 -3.51 -24.02
N ASP A 115 6.58 -2.57 -24.05
CA ASP A 115 7.55 -2.40 -25.10
C ASP A 115 8.66 -3.45 -24.99
N ALA A 116 9.26 -3.77 -26.13
CA ALA A 116 10.43 -4.63 -26.18
C ALA A 116 11.64 -3.89 -25.61
N THR A 117 12.50 -4.57 -24.83
CA THR A 117 13.61 -3.91 -24.11
C THR A 117 14.56 -3.16 -25.05
N GLY A 118 14.87 -3.73 -26.23
CA GLY A 118 15.71 -3.10 -27.25
C GLY A 118 15.03 -2.01 -28.09
N ARG A 119 13.76 -1.71 -27.85
CA ARG A 119 12.99 -0.63 -28.51
C ARG A 119 12.53 0.46 -27.54
N ALA A 120 12.98 0.42 -26.30
CA ALA A 120 12.60 1.40 -25.30
C ALA A 120 13.15 2.78 -25.66
N GLU A 121 12.27 3.70 -26.03
CA GLU A 121 12.62 5.10 -26.31
C GLU A 121 12.63 5.94 -25.02
N THR A 122 13.27 7.11 -25.07
CA THR A 122 13.28 8.05 -23.95
C THR A 122 11.85 8.50 -23.63
N GLY A 123 11.48 8.39 -22.35
CA GLY A 123 10.14 8.74 -21.87
C GLY A 123 9.47 7.63 -21.05
N PRO A 124 8.17 7.79 -20.72
CA PRO A 124 7.43 6.80 -19.96
C PRO A 124 7.20 5.52 -20.76
N THR A 125 7.72 4.39 -20.29
CA THR A 125 7.52 3.08 -20.91
C THR A 125 7.32 1.99 -19.85
N ALA A 126 6.76 0.85 -20.28
CA ALA A 126 6.74 -0.38 -19.53
C ALA A 126 7.47 -1.45 -20.34
N VAL A 127 8.39 -2.15 -19.72
CA VAL A 127 9.23 -3.18 -20.33
C VAL A 127 9.16 -4.44 -19.47
N SER A 128 9.40 -5.60 -20.08
CA SER A 128 9.55 -6.84 -19.35
C SER A 128 10.57 -7.73 -20.02
N GLY A 129 11.34 -8.45 -19.21
CA GLY A 129 12.38 -9.35 -19.69
C GLY A 129 12.92 -10.18 -18.54
N THR A 130 14.00 -10.89 -18.83
CA THR A 130 14.78 -11.64 -17.85
C THR A 130 15.92 -10.77 -17.35
N VAL A 131 16.20 -10.82 -16.05
CA VAL A 131 17.40 -10.18 -15.49
C VAL A 131 18.61 -10.96 -15.95
N THR A 132 19.45 -10.37 -16.82
CA THR A 132 20.56 -11.08 -17.47
C THR A 132 21.93 -10.81 -16.85
N ASP A 133 22.19 -9.58 -16.38
CA ASP A 133 23.51 -9.23 -15.82
C ASP A 133 23.63 -9.36 -14.30
N GLY A 134 24.85 -9.74 -13.91
CA GLY A 134 25.25 -10.28 -12.61
C GLY A 134 25.83 -9.29 -11.60
N HIS A 135 25.52 -7.99 -11.69
CA HIS A 135 25.69 -7.12 -10.53
C HIS A 135 24.59 -7.48 -9.54
N ALA A 136 24.86 -8.47 -8.70
CA ALA A 136 23.99 -8.89 -7.63
C ALA A 136 24.74 -8.73 -6.32
N ASP A 137 24.04 -8.19 -5.32
CA ASP A 137 24.56 -8.01 -3.97
C ASP A 137 23.92 -9.03 -3.03
N ALA A 138 24.47 -9.17 -1.83
CA ALA A 138 23.89 -9.99 -0.78
C ALA A 138 22.68 -9.26 -0.17
N ALA A 139 21.49 -9.84 -0.31
CA ALA A 139 20.30 -9.34 0.36
C ALA A 139 20.50 -9.39 1.89
N PRO A 140 20.14 -8.32 2.63
CA PRO A 140 20.70 -8.10 3.96
C PRO A 140 20.15 -9.03 5.05
N VAL A 141 18.96 -9.63 4.86
CA VAL A 141 18.40 -10.57 5.85
C VAL A 141 18.93 -11.97 5.59
N THR A 142 18.95 -12.41 4.35
CA THR A 142 19.21 -13.83 4.03
C THR A 142 20.58 -14.10 3.40
N GLY A 143 21.35 -13.05 3.09
CA GLY A 143 22.63 -13.14 2.37
C GLY A 143 22.50 -13.62 0.93
N ARG A 144 21.27 -13.77 0.40
CA ARG A 144 21.03 -14.33 -0.94
C ARG A 144 21.42 -13.30 -1.99
N SER A 145 22.12 -13.75 -3.02
CA SER A 145 22.42 -12.94 -4.21
C SER A 145 21.13 -12.41 -4.84
N ALA A 146 21.01 -11.09 -4.96
CA ALA A 146 19.84 -10.38 -5.44
C ALA A 146 20.23 -9.07 -6.14
N VAL A 147 19.43 -8.67 -7.14
CA VAL A 147 19.57 -7.35 -7.79
C VAL A 147 18.66 -6.30 -7.14
N CYS A 148 17.56 -6.74 -6.53
CA CYS A 148 16.68 -5.90 -5.72
C CYS A 148 16.19 -6.70 -4.51
N TRP A 149 15.97 -6.02 -3.40
CA TRP A 149 15.41 -6.62 -2.19
C TRP A 149 14.50 -5.64 -1.45
N SER A 150 13.52 -6.20 -0.75
CA SER A 150 12.71 -5.49 0.23
C SER A 150 12.65 -6.32 1.49
N TRP A 151 12.88 -5.72 2.64
CA TRP A 151 12.81 -6.40 3.92
C TRP A 151 11.99 -5.61 4.93
N SER A 152 11.46 -6.32 5.92
CA SER A 152 10.79 -5.74 7.08
C SER A 152 11.02 -6.63 8.28
N VAL A 153 11.14 -6.02 9.46
CA VAL A 153 11.21 -6.76 10.72
C VAL A 153 9.97 -6.46 11.57
N SER A 154 9.29 -7.51 11.98
CA SER A 154 8.21 -7.46 12.96
C SER A 154 8.69 -8.00 14.29
N VAL A 155 8.22 -7.40 15.38
CA VAL A 155 8.50 -7.86 16.75
C VAL A 155 7.21 -8.34 17.36
N THR A 156 7.28 -9.47 18.07
CA THR A 156 6.14 -10.04 18.79
C THR A 156 6.33 -9.90 20.29
N GLY A 157 5.36 -9.33 21.01
CA GLY A 157 5.45 -9.31 22.49
C GLY A 157 4.41 -8.47 23.23
N PRO A 158 4.28 -8.68 24.56
CA PRO A 158 3.39 -7.90 25.41
C PRO A 158 3.77 -6.40 25.39
N GLY A 159 2.76 -5.52 25.39
CA GLY A 159 2.96 -4.06 25.30
C GLY A 159 3.22 -3.50 23.90
N LEU A 160 3.37 -4.35 22.87
CA LEU A 160 3.36 -3.91 21.47
C LEU A 160 1.95 -3.87 20.87
N ARG A 161 0.95 -4.34 21.63
CA ARG A 161 -0.47 -4.23 21.29
C ARG A 161 -0.84 -2.76 21.14
N ARG A 162 -1.39 -2.39 19.98
CA ARG A 162 -2.31 -1.26 19.94
C ARG A 162 -3.62 -1.67 20.62
N TYR A 163 -4.35 -0.69 21.13
CA TYR A 163 -5.63 -0.90 21.82
C TYR A 163 -6.70 -1.62 20.97
N ASP A 164 -6.46 -1.88 19.69
CA ASP A 164 -7.42 -2.40 18.70
C ASP A 164 -6.87 -3.56 17.85
N GLU A 165 -5.71 -4.14 18.20
CA GLU A 165 -5.11 -5.27 17.45
C GLU A 165 -4.97 -6.50 18.37
N ASP A 166 -5.65 -7.58 18.00
CA ASP A 166 -5.51 -8.91 18.62
C ASP A 166 -4.17 -9.58 18.25
N ASP A 167 -3.45 -9.02 17.27
CA ASP A 167 -2.19 -9.54 16.79
C ASP A 167 -1.01 -8.90 17.55
N PRO A 168 -0.22 -9.65 18.34
CA PRO A 168 0.92 -9.10 19.08
C PRO A 168 2.13 -8.72 18.19
N HIS A 169 1.95 -8.64 16.87
CA HIS A 169 2.99 -8.47 15.87
C HIS A 169 3.00 -7.03 15.37
N ARG A 170 4.14 -6.35 15.48
CA ARG A 170 4.31 -4.99 14.96
C ARG A 170 5.53 -4.93 14.07
N THR A 171 5.38 -4.49 12.81
CA THR A 171 6.52 -4.08 11.99
C THR A 171 7.17 -2.85 12.62
N VAL A 172 8.43 -2.97 13.03
CA VAL A 172 9.17 -1.90 13.71
C VAL A 172 10.19 -1.24 12.79
N ASP A 173 10.66 -1.94 11.75
CA ASP A 173 11.58 -1.39 10.77
C ASP A 173 11.46 -2.12 9.42
N GLY A 174 12.03 -1.55 8.36
CA GLY A 174 12.06 -2.12 7.03
C GLY A 174 12.74 -1.22 6.02
N GLY A 175 13.19 -1.83 4.92
CA GLY A 175 13.94 -1.12 3.89
C GLY A 175 13.83 -1.78 2.52
N THR A 176 14.30 -1.04 1.53
CA THR A 176 14.45 -1.50 0.14
C THR A 176 15.85 -1.17 -0.33
N GLY A 177 16.39 -2.01 -1.20
CA GLY A 177 17.66 -1.76 -1.86
C GLY A 177 17.76 -2.50 -3.18
N GLY A 178 18.82 -2.21 -3.91
CA GLY A 178 19.12 -2.86 -5.16
C GLY A 178 20.35 -2.24 -5.80
N CYS A 179 20.88 -2.95 -6.79
CA CYS A 179 21.98 -2.51 -7.63
C CYS A 179 21.50 -2.44 -9.09
N PRO A 180 22.12 -1.57 -9.92
CA PRO A 180 21.79 -1.52 -11.34
C PRO A 180 21.92 -2.90 -12.01
N PHE A 181 20.94 -3.25 -12.85
CA PHE A 181 20.90 -4.54 -13.53
C PHE A 181 20.40 -4.39 -14.97
N VAL A 182 20.64 -5.41 -15.79
CA VAL A 182 20.19 -5.43 -17.19
C VAL A 182 18.98 -6.33 -17.34
N LEU A 183 18.00 -5.83 -18.09
CA LEU A 183 16.82 -6.54 -18.51
C LEU A 183 16.93 -6.88 -20.00
N ASP A 184 16.66 -8.13 -20.37
CA ASP A 184 16.65 -8.54 -21.78
C ASP A 184 15.49 -9.51 -22.06
N ASP A 185 14.72 -9.21 -23.09
CA ASP A 185 13.65 -10.07 -23.62
C ASP A 185 14.05 -10.79 -24.93
N GLY A 186 15.31 -10.62 -25.36
CA GLY A 186 15.86 -11.09 -26.63
C GLY A 186 15.85 -10.04 -27.74
N SER A 187 15.22 -8.89 -27.54
CA SER A 187 15.24 -7.76 -28.48
C SER A 187 16.41 -6.81 -28.26
N GLY A 188 17.09 -6.88 -27.11
CA GLY A 188 18.25 -6.06 -26.77
C GLY A 188 18.25 -5.68 -25.28
N PRO A 189 19.44 -5.49 -24.67
CA PRO A 189 19.55 -5.18 -23.25
C PRO A 189 19.06 -3.76 -22.93
N LEU A 190 18.43 -3.61 -21.76
CA LEU A 190 18.05 -2.32 -21.18
C LEU A 190 18.52 -2.26 -19.72
N CYS A 191 19.27 -1.20 -19.38
CA CYS A 191 19.72 -0.99 -18.00
C CYS A 191 18.59 -0.46 -17.13
N VAL A 192 18.49 -0.98 -15.91
CA VAL A 192 17.52 -0.56 -14.89
C VAL A 192 18.30 -0.17 -13.65
N ASP A 193 18.10 1.07 -13.19
CA ASP A 193 18.61 1.55 -11.91
C ASP A 193 17.46 1.51 -10.88
N PRO A 194 17.54 0.64 -9.87
CA PRO A 194 16.49 0.51 -8.86
C PRO A 194 16.51 1.64 -7.81
N THR A 195 17.46 2.57 -7.87
CA THR A 195 17.52 3.70 -6.96
C THR A 195 16.21 4.51 -7.01
N ASP A 196 15.62 4.75 -5.84
CA ASP A 196 14.30 5.38 -5.64
C ASP A 196 13.10 4.65 -6.27
N ALA A 197 13.30 3.45 -6.83
CA ALA A 197 12.22 2.69 -7.42
C ALA A 197 11.28 2.12 -6.36
N THR A 198 9.99 2.06 -6.69
CA THR A 198 9.03 1.28 -5.90
C THR A 198 9.20 -0.21 -6.23
N LEU A 199 9.50 -1.04 -5.23
CA LEU A 199 9.65 -2.48 -5.42
C LEU A 199 8.36 -3.22 -5.05
N ALA A 200 7.88 -4.11 -5.92
CA ALA A 200 6.84 -5.09 -5.60
C ALA A 200 7.32 -6.49 -5.98
N LEU A 201 8.14 -7.05 -5.11
CA LEU A 201 8.76 -8.35 -5.29
C LEU A 201 7.84 -9.49 -4.82
N ASP A 202 8.09 -10.69 -5.34
CA ASP A 202 7.43 -11.94 -4.93
C ASP A 202 8.43 -12.82 -4.16
N GLY A 203 7.94 -13.92 -3.59
CA GLY A 203 8.81 -14.92 -2.95
C GLY A 203 9.33 -14.46 -1.58
N GLU A 204 8.44 -13.88 -0.77
CA GLU A 204 8.70 -13.53 0.63
C GLU A 204 9.21 -14.77 1.39
N ARG A 205 10.33 -14.60 2.10
CA ARG A 205 10.87 -15.57 3.03
C ARG A 205 10.99 -14.93 4.40
N SER A 206 10.52 -15.63 5.42
CA SER A 206 10.64 -15.21 6.81
C SER A 206 11.79 -15.93 7.51
N VAL A 207 12.50 -15.19 8.36
CA VAL A 207 13.49 -15.67 9.32
C VAL A 207 13.03 -15.21 10.69
N VAL A 208 12.68 -16.16 11.55
CA VAL A 208 12.28 -15.87 12.93
C VAL A 208 13.51 -16.00 13.83
N ARG A 209 13.88 -14.90 14.47
CA ARG A 209 14.92 -14.85 15.50
C ARG A 209 14.28 -14.87 16.87
N ARG A 210 14.63 -15.89 17.66
CA ARG A 210 14.24 -15.96 19.07
C ARG A 210 15.19 -15.12 19.92
N PRO A 211 14.78 -14.69 21.12
CA PRO A 211 15.71 -14.17 22.11
C PRO A 211 16.89 -15.11 22.27
N ASP A 212 18.09 -14.56 22.40
CA ASP A 212 19.35 -15.30 22.63
C ASP A 212 19.73 -16.33 21.54
N SER A 213 19.09 -16.28 20.36
CA SER A 213 19.47 -17.12 19.22
C SER A 213 20.53 -16.44 18.34
N GLU A 214 21.54 -17.20 17.92
CA GLU A 214 22.51 -16.74 16.94
C GLU A 214 21.80 -16.41 15.60
N PRO A 215 22.23 -15.34 14.90
CA PRO A 215 21.75 -15.07 13.55
C PRO A 215 22.04 -16.26 12.62
N PRO A 216 21.17 -16.55 11.65
CA PRO A 216 21.50 -17.53 10.62
C PRO A 216 22.71 -17.05 9.78
N ASP A 217 23.43 -18.00 9.22
CA ASP A 217 24.57 -17.71 8.34
C ASP A 217 24.18 -16.73 7.22
N GLY A 218 25.01 -15.70 7.03
CA GLY A 218 24.80 -14.67 5.99
C GLY A 218 23.81 -13.57 6.37
N PHE A 219 23.30 -13.53 7.61
CA PHE A 219 22.52 -12.41 8.13
C PHE A 219 23.42 -11.19 8.35
N ALA A 220 23.16 -10.09 7.62
CA ALA A 220 23.97 -8.87 7.66
C ALA A 220 23.50 -7.85 8.72
N ASP A 221 22.47 -8.18 9.49
CA ASP A 221 21.79 -7.28 10.44
C ASP A 221 21.33 -5.95 9.82
N PRO A 222 20.26 -5.98 9.01
CA PRO A 222 19.74 -4.76 8.38
C PRO A 222 19.15 -3.74 9.36
N ALA A 223 18.92 -4.12 10.62
CA ALA A 223 18.18 -3.31 11.60
C ALA A 223 18.88 -3.34 12.98
N PRO A 224 20.09 -2.80 13.09
CA PRO A 224 20.89 -2.90 14.32
C PRO A 224 20.22 -2.23 15.54
N SER A 225 19.41 -1.18 15.31
CA SER A 225 18.59 -0.56 16.36
C SER A 225 17.49 -1.49 16.87
N VAL A 226 16.84 -2.26 15.99
CA VAL A 226 15.81 -3.24 16.37
C VAL A 226 16.44 -4.38 17.18
N GLU A 227 17.64 -4.80 16.78
CA GLU A 227 18.40 -5.78 17.53
C GLU A 227 18.72 -5.30 18.95
N ALA A 228 19.12 -4.03 19.12
CA ALA A 228 19.38 -3.44 20.43
C ALA A 228 18.12 -3.25 21.28
N ASP A 229 17.04 -2.74 20.68
CA ASP A 229 15.82 -2.32 21.39
C ASP A 229 14.89 -3.49 21.74
N TYR A 230 14.97 -4.59 20.98
CA TYR A 230 14.03 -5.73 21.08
C TYR A 230 14.75 -7.08 21.18
N ALA A 231 15.99 -7.11 21.66
CA ALA A 231 16.79 -8.34 21.83
C ALA A 231 16.07 -9.45 22.61
N ASP A 232 15.29 -9.05 23.61
CA ASP A 232 14.53 -9.89 24.54
C ASP A 232 13.25 -10.50 23.93
N ARG A 233 12.93 -10.16 22.68
CA ARG A 233 11.67 -10.57 22.02
C ARG A 233 11.91 -11.42 20.76
N PRO A 234 10.91 -12.21 20.34
CA PRO A 234 10.90 -12.78 19.00
C PRO A 234 10.82 -11.68 17.95
N ARG A 235 11.70 -11.73 16.95
CA ARG A 235 11.68 -10.86 15.77
C ARG A 235 11.53 -11.71 14.52
N GLU A 236 10.62 -11.35 13.64
CA GLU A 236 10.45 -11.98 12.34
C GLU A 236 10.94 -11.02 11.26
N TYR A 237 12.04 -11.39 10.61
CA TYR A 237 12.56 -10.71 9.45
C TYR A 237 11.94 -11.32 8.20
N THR A 238 11.14 -10.56 7.47
CA THR A 238 10.61 -10.95 6.17
C THR A 238 11.42 -10.27 5.06
N GLU A 239 11.82 -11.03 4.05
CA GLU A 239 12.57 -10.51 2.90
C GLU A 239 12.04 -11.10 1.59
N ALA A 240 11.82 -10.22 0.60
CA ALA A 240 11.58 -10.59 -0.79
C ALA A 240 12.75 -10.10 -1.65
N VAL A 241 13.15 -10.90 -2.65
CA VAL A 241 14.31 -10.63 -3.49
C VAL A 241 13.98 -10.86 -4.96
N LEU A 242 14.64 -10.10 -5.84
CA LEU A 242 14.70 -10.34 -7.27
C LEU A 242 16.10 -10.83 -7.61
N ARG A 243 16.21 -11.93 -8.35
CA ARG A 243 17.49 -12.57 -8.67
C ARG A 243 17.83 -12.45 -10.15
N PRO A 244 19.12 -12.57 -10.51
CA PRO A 244 19.50 -12.88 -11.89
C PRO A 244 18.76 -14.14 -12.38
N GLY A 245 18.24 -14.08 -13.61
CA GLY A 245 17.42 -15.13 -14.21
C GLY A 245 15.91 -15.03 -13.93
N ASP A 246 15.47 -14.17 -13.00
CA ASP A 246 14.04 -13.96 -12.77
C ASP A 246 13.44 -13.08 -13.89
N THR A 247 12.18 -13.34 -14.21
CA THR A 247 11.39 -12.45 -15.07
C THR A 247 10.87 -11.28 -14.25
N VAL A 248 11.01 -10.07 -14.78
CA VAL A 248 10.54 -8.84 -14.14
C VAL A 248 9.81 -7.95 -15.15
N THR A 249 8.81 -7.23 -14.66
CA THR A 249 8.12 -6.16 -15.39
C THR A 249 8.46 -4.84 -14.71
N VAL A 250 9.03 -3.92 -15.47
CA VAL A 250 9.45 -2.60 -14.99
C VAL A 250 8.68 -1.54 -15.75
N TRP A 251 8.14 -0.54 -15.07
CA TRP A 251 7.62 0.66 -15.74
C TRP A 251 8.15 1.90 -15.07
N GLY A 252 8.48 2.91 -15.87
CA GLY A 252 9.14 4.11 -15.38
C GLY A 252 9.44 5.05 -16.51
N ALA A 253 10.36 5.99 -16.27
CA ALA A 253 10.90 6.83 -17.32
C ALA A 253 12.25 6.25 -17.76
N VAL A 254 12.40 6.03 -19.06
CA VAL A 254 13.71 5.80 -19.67
C VAL A 254 14.33 7.16 -19.91
N VAL A 255 15.55 7.33 -19.44
CA VAL A 255 16.39 8.51 -19.60
C VAL A 255 17.63 8.10 -20.37
N SER A 256 18.08 8.95 -21.29
CA SER A 256 19.38 8.73 -21.93
C SER A 256 20.50 9.12 -20.96
N ASP A 257 21.43 8.21 -20.73
CA ASP A 257 22.66 8.44 -19.98
C ASP A 257 23.88 8.25 -20.92
N ASP A 258 25.08 8.59 -20.45
CA ASP A 258 26.31 8.48 -21.25
C ASP A 258 26.58 7.04 -21.72
N ASP A 259 26.15 6.04 -20.94
CA ASP A 259 26.28 4.61 -21.23
C ASP A 259 25.07 4.00 -21.98
N GLY A 260 24.06 4.81 -22.32
CA GLY A 260 22.86 4.38 -23.05
C GLY A 260 21.54 4.62 -22.30
N PRO A 261 20.42 4.04 -22.78
CA PRO A 261 19.12 4.21 -22.15
C PRO A 261 19.05 3.47 -20.81
N VAL A 262 18.67 4.20 -19.76
CA VAL A 262 18.50 3.66 -18.39
C VAL A 262 17.10 3.97 -17.88
N LEU A 263 16.43 2.95 -17.34
CA LEU A 263 15.14 3.10 -16.68
C LEU A 263 15.38 3.42 -15.19
N ARG A 264 15.09 4.66 -14.77
CA ARG A 264 15.41 5.15 -13.41
C ARG A 264 14.46 6.21 -12.86
N GLY A 265 14.53 6.43 -11.54
CA GLY A 265 13.89 7.55 -10.85
C GLY A 265 12.64 7.20 -10.03
N PRO A 266 12.06 8.17 -9.31
CA PRO A 266 11.07 7.94 -8.25
C PRO A 266 9.70 7.45 -8.76
N ARG A 267 9.48 7.47 -10.07
CA ARG A 267 8.26 6.94 -10.71
C ARG A 267 8.46 5.53 -11.28
N THR A 268 9.67 5.00 -11.20
CA THR A 268 9.99 3.63 -11.58
C THR A 268 9.37 2.66 -10.60
N THR A 269 8.77 1.60 -11.12
CA THR A 269 8.28 0.49 -10.32
C THR A 269 8.77 -0.80 -10.93
N ILE A 270 9.35 -1.64 -10.07
CA ILE A 270 9.92 -2.94 -10.44
C ILE A 270 9.01 -4.01 -9.83
N VAL A 271 8.46 -4.89 -10.67
CA VAL A 271 7.53 -5.93 -10.23
C VAL A 271 7.98 -7.28 -10.71
N ALA A 272 8.15 -8.21 -9.78
CA ALA A 272 8.51 -9.58 -10.10
C ALA A 272 7.38 -10.26 -10.90
N GLY A 273 7.78 -11.00 -11.94
CA GLY A 273 6.89 -11.79 -12.78
C GLY A 273 6.65 -11.21 -14.18
N SER A 274 6.04 -12.05 -15.02
CA SER A 274 5.70 -11.71 -16.40
C SER A 274 4.53 -10.73 -16.50
N PRO A 275 4.39 -9.98 -17.61
CA PRO A 275 3.32 -9.00 -17.77
C PRO A 275 1.93 -9.60 -17.60
N ALA A 276 1.70 -10.79 -18.14
CA ALA A 276 0.43 -11.49 -18.00
C ALA A 276 0.12 -11.88 -16.54
N GLY A 277 1.13 -12.33 -15.79
CA GLY A 277 1.00 -12.66 -14.37
C GLY A 277 0.71 -11.43 -13.52
N VAL A 278 1.49 -10.37 -13.71
CA VAL A 278 1.36 -9.08 -13.02
C VAL A 278 0.01 -8.44 -13.33
N ALA A 279 -0.38 -8.38 -14.61
CA ALA A 279 -1.66 -7.85 -15.04
C ALA A 279 -2.84 -8.60 -14.43
N ARG A 280 -2.80 -9.95 -14.41
CA ARG A 280 -3.85 -10.78 -13.81
C ARG A 280 -3.99 -10.51 -12.31
N ARG A 281 -2.88 -10.35 -11.59
CA ARG A 281 -2.86 -10.05 -10.16
C ARG A 281 -3.48 -8.68 -9.88
N TYR A 282 -3.05 -7.64 -10.58
CA TYR A 282 -3.62 -6.29 -10.39
C TYR A 282 -5.08 -6.21 -10.81
N ARG A 283 -5.49 -6.89 -11.87
CA ARG A 283 -6.90 -6.99 -12.26
C ARG A 283 -7.76 -7.64 -11.18
N ARG A 284 -7.29 -8.75 -10.59
CA ARG A 284 -8.00 -9.43 -9.48
C ARG A 284 -8.14 -8.54 -8.26
N ARG A 285 -7.06 -7.85 -7.86
CA ARG A 285 -7.11 -6.88 -6.75
C ARG A 285 -8.05 -5.73 -7.06
N ALA A 286 -7.95 -5.12 -8.25
CA ALA A 286 -8.84 -4.05 -8.68
C ALA A 286 -10.32 -4.46 -8.60
N ALA A 287 -10.67 -5.64 -9.13
CA ALA A 287 -12.03 -6.16 -9.08
C ALA A 287 -12.49 -6.43 -7.64
N GLY A 288 -11.65 -7.07 -6.81
CA GLY A 288 -11.99 -7.35 -5.41
C GLY A 288 -12.27 -6.08 -4.61
N TYR A 289 -11.39 -5.09 -4.71
CA TYR A 289 -11.54 -3.80 -4.04
C TYR A 289 -12.74 -2.99 -4.57
N ALA A 290 -12.97 -2.99 -5.88
CA ALA A 290 -14.13 -2.32 -6.47
C ALA A 290 -15.46 -2.95 -6.01
N LEU A 291 -15.56 -4.29 -6.02
CA LEU A 291 -16.75 -5.00 -5.56
C LEU A 291 -17.00 -4.78 -4.07
N ALA A 292 -15.96 -4.86 -3.23
CA ALA A 292 -16.07 -4.59 -1.80
C ALA A 292 -16.50 -3.14 -1.54
N GLY A 293 -15.95 -2.17 -2.27
CA GLY A 293 -16.32 -0.77 -2.17
C GLY A 293 -17.76 -0.50 -2.60
N ILE A 294 -18.23 -1.08 -3.71
CA ILE A 294 -19.62 -0.92 -4.16
C ILE A 294 -20.59 -1.54 -3.16
N ALA A 295 -20.33 -2.77 -2.70
CA ALA A 295 -21.18 -3.46 -1.75
C ALA A 295 -21.21 -2.73 -0.39
N GLY A 296 -20.05 -2.34 0.13
CA GLY A 296 -19.94 -1.57 1.37
C GLY A 296 -20.62 -0.21 1.27
N GLY A 297 -20.49 0.47 0.12
CA GLY A 297 -21.14 1.76 -0.13
C GLY A 297 -22.66 1.63 -0.12
N ALA A 298 -23.22 0.63 -0.81
CA ALA A 298 -24.65 0.34 -0.80
C ALA A 298 -25.16 0.02 0.61
N VAL A 299 -24.46 -0.83 1.36
CA VAL A 299 -24.79 -1.17 2.75
C VAL A 299 -24.73 0.05 3.66
N GLY A 300 -23.69 0.89 3.54
CA GLY A 300 -23.54 2.11 4.32
C GLY A 300 -24.64 3.12 4.05
N VAL A 301 -24.99 3.36 2.78
CA VAL A 301 -26.10 4.25 2.40
C VAL A 301 -27.44 3.72 2.90
N LEU A 302 -27.75 2.44 2.68
CA LEU A 302 -28.98 1.83 3.16
C LEU A 302 -29.08 1.86 4.69
N GLY A 303 -27.98 1.59 5.38
CA GLY A 303 -27.89 1.66 6.83
C GLY A 303 -28.11 3.08 7.38
N LEU A 304 -27.55 4.10 6.71
CA LEU A 304 -27.82 5.50 7.03
C LEU A 304 -29.29 5.86 6.79
N LEU A 305 -29.84 5.53 5.63
CA LEU A 305 -31.25 5.77 5.31
C LEU A 305 -32.19 5.08 6.30
N TRP A 306 -31.88 3.84 6.69
CA TRP A 306 -32.64 3.10 7.70
C TRP A 306 -32.57 3.78 9.06
N SER A 307 -31.37 4.19 9.47
CA SER A 307 -31.15 4.87 10.75
C SER A 307 -31.86 6.23 10.81
N VAL A 308 -31.87 6.97 9.69
CA VAL A 308 -32.43 8.33 9.60
C VAL A 308 -33.93 8.35 9.30
N GLY A 309 -34.41 7.43 8.46
CA GLY A 309 -35.78 7.39 7.96
C GLY A 309 -36.75 6.58 8.82
N GLY A 310 -36.26 5.78 9.78
CA GLY A 310 -37.10 4.96 10.65
C GLY A 310 -37.84 3.83 9.92
N LEU A 311 -37.21 3.24 8.90
CA LEU A 311 -37.67 1.99 8.28
C LEU A 311 -37.42 0.79 9.21
#